data_AF-A0A8T4L0U8-F1
#
_entry.id   AF-A0A8T4L0U8-F1
#
_cell.length_a   1.000
_cell.length_b   1.000
_cell.length_c   1.000
_cell.angle_alpha   90.00
_cell.angle_beta   90.00
_cell.angle_gamma   90.00
#
_symmetry.space_group_name_H-M   'P 1'
#
loop_
_entity.id
_entity.type
_entity.pdbx_description
1 polymer ?
#
loop_
_entity_poly.entity_id
_entity_poly.type
_entity_poly.pdbx_seq_one_letter_code
_entity_poly.pdbx_strand_id
1 'polypeptide(L)'
;MLELKGNAFTKRIPKWAFNLEKPLAAALLRGYFSGDGWVRKNDIAIRSSSSQLLKDTQTMLLRFGIPLRMKWRLLKDKTFEARISGAKFLKEYAKEVGFVIDKKTKASEKWLSSRNHDISDVIPLPKQFYKEIKKVLKSEVGKTISYKGWKSYGQCYAFSNMGRNTLQKIIQKHPELPAELHELAFNDIFWDCVEKIERKKFEGFVYDLSVPENENFICNNVLCHNTREISLPDFLHWVPLTTREPNAEGKGEISMLDLLVNSLRMRPDRIIVGEVRRQREAEVMFEAMHTGHSVYTTVHANTADETIRRLISPPVNIPVAMLDAVHLNLVMFRNRRIGARRVLQLAEYISEKRSEMEERVRANVLYRWKPATDEIAKHSESIRFYDELALHTGFTPDEMQKDLEKKRSVLEWMVKQKIRDITSVGRVIAEYYLDESKIMGLVEKSKRPDWFVEKEAVEE
;
A
#
# COMPACT_ATOMS: atom_id res chain seq x y z
N MET A 1 -18.44 -27.48 -15.82
CA MET A 1 -17.71 -28.55 -15.07
C MET A 1 -17.01 -27.86 -13.90
N LEU A 2 -17.10 -28.36 -12.66
CA LEU A 2 -16.69 -27.65 -11.42
C LEU A 2 -15.17 -27.35 -11.27
N GLU A 3 -14.35 -27.59 -12.30
CA GLU A 3 -12.89 -27.35 -12.33
C GLU A 3 -12.08 -28.01 -11.20
N LEU A 4 -12.60 -29.09 -10.62
CA LEU A 4 -11.91 -29.89 -9.59
C LEU A 4 -10.81 -30.74 -10.24
N LYS A 5 -9.65 -30.12 -10.51
CA LYS A 5 -8.45 -30.78 -11.07
C LYS A 5 -7.50 -31.22 -9.95
N GLY A 6 -6.64 -32.21 -10.24
CA GLY A 6 -5.58 -32.69 -9.35
C GLY A 6 -5.88 -34.01 -8.63
N ASN A 7 -4.95 -34.44 -7.78
CA ASN A 7 -5.07 -35.65 -6.94
C ASN A 7 -5.29 -35.28 -5.46
N ALA A 8 -5.39 -36.26 -4.57
CA ALA A 8 -5.64 -36.03 -3.14
C ALA A 8 -4.63 -35.07 -2.47
N PHE A 9 -3.40 -34.98 -2.98
CA PHE A 9 -2.33 -34.14 -2.46
C PHE A 9 -2.32 -32.73 -3.06
N THR A 10 -2.90 -32.53 -4.25
CA THR A 10 -2.85 -31.27 -5.00
C THR A 10 -4.19 -30.55 -5.13
N LYS A 11 -5.26 -31.09 -4.54
CA LYS A 11 -6.61 -30.47 -4.54
C LYS A 11 -6.56 -29.01 -4.06
N ARG A 12 -7.39 -28.18 -4.70
CA ARG A 12 -7.57 -26.74 -4.46
C ARG A 12 -9.04 -26.40 -4.43
N ILE A 13 -9.41 -25.30 -3.80
CA ILE A 13 -10.70 -24.67 -4.08
C ILE A 13 -10.59 -24.00 -5.46
N PRO A 14 -11.55 -24.22 -6.39
CA PRO A 14 -11.52 -23.58 -7.70
C PRO A 14 -11.50 -22.05 -7.60
N LYS A 15 -10.76 -21.38 -8.49
CA LYS A 15 -10.57 -19.92 -8.43
C LYS A 15 -11.88 -19.13 -8.45
N TRP A 16 -12.85 -19.58 -9.24
CA TRP A 16 -14.17 -18.94 -9.32
C TRP A 16 -14.91 -18.93 -7.98
N ALA A 17 -14.65 -19.88 -7.09
CA ALA A 17 -15.34 -19.99 -5.81
C ALA A 17 -15.01 -18.82 -4.86
N PHE A 18 -13.84 -18.21 -5.01
CA PHE A 18 -13.44 -17.04 -4.21
C PHE A 18 -14.26 -15.80 -4.54
N ASN A 19 -14.81 -15.72 -5.77
CA ASN A 19 -15.63 -14.61 -6.24
C ASN A 19 -17.13 -14.80 -5.97
N LEU A 20 -17.54 -15.93 -5.37
CA LEU A 20 -18.94 -16.19 -5.04
C LEU A 20 -19.47 -15.17 -4.02
N GLU A 21 -20.75 -14.83 -4.15
CA GLU A 21 -21.47 -14.11 -3.11
C GLU A 21 -21.48 -14.90 -1.78
N LYS A 22 -21.59 -14.18 -0.67
CA LYS A 22 -21.45 -14.75 0.68
C LYS A 22 -22.36 -15.97 0.93
N PRO A 23 -23.64 -16.00 0.51
CA PRO A 23 -24.49 -17.19 0.68
C PRO A 23 -24.03 -18.41 -0.11
N LEU A 24 -23.51 -18.22 -1.33
CA LEU A 24 -23.02 -19.30 -2.18
C LEU A 24 -21.67 -19.85 -1.68
N ALA A 25 -20.79 -18.95 -1.22
CA ALA A 25 -19.55 -19.34 -0.54
C ALA A 25 -19.84 -20.14 0.73
N ALA A 26 -20.85 -19.74 1.51
CA ALA A 26 -21.31 -20.47 2.69
C ALA A 26 -21.83 -21.87 2.32
N ALA A 27 -22.62 -22.00 1.24
CA ALA A 27 -23.11 -23.28 0.76
C ALA A 27 -21.98 -24.25 0.36
N LEU A 28 -20.93 -23.75 -0.32
CA LEU A 28 -19.75 -24.53 -0.66
C LEU A 28 -19.03 -25.05 0.59
N LEU A 29 -18.75 -24.15 1.55
CA LEU A 29 -18.08 -24.50 2.80
C LEU A 29 -18.94 -25.46 3.64
N ARG A 30 -20.26 -25.23 3.69
CA ARG A 30 -21.24 -26.11 4.36
C ARG A 30 -21.15 -27.53 3.80
N GLY A 31 -21.14 -27.68 2.47
CA GLY A 31 -20.98 -28.97 1.81
C GLY A 31 -19.66 -29.65 2.20
N TYR A 32 -18.55 -28.91 2.12
CA TYR A 32 -17.22 -29.45 2.42
C TYR A 32 -17.10 -29.96 3.87
N PHE A 33 -17.48 -29.15 4.86
CA PHE A 33 -17.44 -29.55 6.28
C PHE A 33 -18.49 -30.60 6.65
N SER A 34 -19.61 -30.65 5.91
CA SER A 34 -20.60 -31.72 6.08
C SER A 34 -20.09 -33.05 5.56
N GLY A 35 -19.29 -33.07 4.49
CA GLY A 35 -18.60 -34.27 4.02
C GLY A 35 -17.43 -34.67 4.93
N ASP A 36 -16.37 -33.87 4.92
CA ASP A 36 -15.05 -34.25 5.45
C ASP A 36 -14.79 -33.75 6.87
N GLY A 37 -15.66 -32.88 7.41
CA GLY A 37 -15.52 -32.35 8.76
C GLY A 37 -16.05 -33.28 9.84
N TRP A 38 -15.62 -33.07 11.08
CA TRP A 38 -16.26 -33.65 12.25
C TRP A 38 -16.45 -32.60 13.34
N VAL A 39 -17.51 -32.80 14.11
CA VAL A 39 -17.99 -31.89 15.15
C VAL A 39 -17.71 -32.52 16.51
N ARG A 40 -17.03 -31.79 17.39
CA ARG A 40 -16.87 -32.17 18.80
C ARG A 40 -17.50 -31.11 19.70
N LYS A 41 -17.42 -31.32 21.01
CA LYS A 41 -18.01 -30.41 22.01
C LYS A 41 -17.51 -28.97 21.87
N ASN A 42 -16.22 -28.76 21.61
CA ASN A 42 -15.56 -27.45 21.66
C ASN A 42 -14.80 -27.08 20.38
N ASP A 43 -14.90 -27.88 19.31
CA ASP A 43 -14.26 -27.59 18.03
C ASP A 43 -14.99 -28.24 16.85
N ILE A 44 -14.74 -27.70 15.65
CA ILE A 44 -14.97 -28.34 14.36
C ILE A 44 -13.60 -28.59 13.75
N ALA A 45 -13.36 -29.75 13.16
CA ALA A 45 -12.12 -30.01 12.47
C ALA A 45 -12.32 -30.73 11.14
N ILE A 46 -11.37 -30.52 10.23
CA ILE A 46 -11.27 -31.14 8.92
C ILE A 46 -9.85 -31.67 8.72
N ARG A 47 -9.71 -32.68 7.85
CA ARG A 47 -8.42 -33.29 7.53
C ARG A 47 -8.26 -33.41 6.02
N SER A 48 -7.07 -33.14 5.52
CA SER A 48 -6.78 -33.24 4.08
C SER A 48 -5.32 -33.61 3.84
N SER A 49 -5.05 -34.37 2.78
CA SER A 49 -3.68 -34.60 2.29
C SER A 49 -3.13 -33.39 1.53
N SER A 50 -4.00 -32.50 1.03
CA SER A 50 -3.62 -31.23 0.41
C SER A 50 -3.60 -30.11 1.45
N SER A 51 -2.39 -29.63 1.77
CA SER A 51 -2.21 -28.44 2.62
C SER A 51 -2.82 -27.20 1.97
N GLN A 52 -2.78 -27.13 0.65
CA GLN A 52 -3.26 -25.96 -0.07
C GLN A 52 -4.79 -25.87 -0.09
N LEU A 53 -5.50 -27.00 -0.10
CA LEU A 53 -6.96 -27.01 0.08
C LEU A 53 -7.36 -26.41 1.43
N LEU A 54 -6.61 -26.74 2.50
CA LEU A 54 -6.87 -26.19 3.84
C LEU A 54 -6.57 -24.69 3.91
N LYS A 55 -5.50 -24.22 3.25
CA LYS A 55 -5.19 -22.77 3.12
C LYS A 55 -6.29 -22.03 2.36
N ASP A 56 -6.75 -22.58 1.25
CA ASP A 56 -7.84 -22.01 0.45
C ASP A 56 -9.15 -21.96 1.29
N THR A 57 -9.43 -23.01 2.08
CA THR A 57 -10.59 -23.07 3.00
C THR A 57 -10.47 -22.04 4.12
N GLN A 58 -9.25 -21.86 4.66
CA GLN A 58 -8.96 -20.82 5.64
C GLN A 58 -9.26 -19.44 5.07
N THR A 59 -8.76 -19.11 3.87
CA THR A 59 -9.05 -17.85 3.17
C THR A 59 -10.56 -17.63 3.01
N MET A 60 -11.31 -18.66 2.60
CA MET A 60 -12.76 -18.53 2.42
C MET A 60 -13.49 -18.29 3.76
N LEU A 61 -13.08 -18.94 4.84
CA LEU A 61 -13.70 -18.77 6.16
C LEU A 61 -13.44 -17.39 6.79
N LEU A 62 -12.32 -16.74 6.44
CA LEU A 62 -12.04 -15.37 6.88
C LEU A 62 -13.09 -14.37 6.37
N ARG A 63 -13.75 -14.63 5.24
CA ARG A 63 -14.90 -13.82 4.76
C ARG A 63 -16.09 -13.81 5.72
N PHE A 64 -16.12 -14.74 6.67
CA PHE A 64 -17.14 -14.86 7.71
C PHE A 64 -16.59 -14.46 9.09
N GLY A 65 -15.35 -13.94 9.18
CA GLY A 65 -14.70 -13.64 10.46
C GLY A 65 -14.33 -14.89 11.27
N ILE A 66 -14.21 -16.05 10.60
CA ILE A 66 -13.96 -17.35 11.25
C ILE A 66 -12.52 -17.78 10.98
N PRO A 67 -11.60 -17.71 11.96
CA PRO A 67 -10.24 -18.18 11.80
C PRO A 67 -10.20 -19.72 11.83
N LEU A 68 -9.70 -20.32 10.75
CA LEU A 68 -9.37 -21.74 10.69
C LEU A 68 -7.90 -21.95 11.08
N ARG A 69 -7.64 -22.65 12.18
CA ARG A 69 -6.27 -22.91 12.66
C ARG A 69 -5.75 -24.23 12.11
N MET A 70 -4.63 -24.18 11.39
CA MET A 70 -3.97 -25.36 10.84
C MET A 70 -2.85 -25.85 11.76
N LYS A 71 -2.71 -27.17 11.90
CA LYS A 71 -1.48 -27.76 12.43
C LYS A 71 -0.48 -27.91 11.29
N TRP A 72 0.65 -27.22 11.37
CA TRP A 72 1.71 -27.23 10.35
C TRP A 72 2.56 -28.52 10.32
N ARG A 73 2.13 -29.57 11.06
CA ARG A 73 2.82 -30.85 11.14
C ARG A 73 2.00 -31.94 10.45
N LEU A 74 2.64 -32.71 9.58
CA LEU A 74 2.06 -33.94 9.05
C LEU A 74 1.72 -34.89 10.19
N LEU A 75 0.49 -35.40 10.17
CA LEU A 75 0.08 -36.51 11.02
C LEU A 75 0.71 -37.82 10.53
N LYS A 76 0.61 -38.89 11.34
CA LYS A 76 1.16 -40.21 11.01
C LYS A 76 0.64 -40.75 9.66
N ASP A 77 -0.56 -40.36 9.26
CA ASP A 77 -1.23 -40.73 8.01
C ASP A 77 -0.89 -39.80 6.83
N LYS A 78 0.12 -38.93 6.97
CA LYS A 78 0.54 -37.93 5.97
C LYS A 78 -0.51 -36.88 5.61
N THR A 79 -1.45 -36.61 6.51
CA THR A 79 -2.45 -35.55 6.34
C THR A 79 -2.18 -34.34 7.23
N PHE A 80 -2.82 -33.23 6.88
CA PHE A 80 -2.90 -32.01 7.67
C PHE A 80 -4.27 -31.90 8.33
N GLU A 81 -4.32 -31.34 9.54
CA GLU A 81 -5.56 -31.11 10.27
C GLU A 81 -5.75 -29.61 10.52
N ALA A 82 -6.95 -29.13 10.25
CA ALA A 82 -7.37 -27.76 10.51
C ALA A 82 -8.61 -27.74 11.39
N ARG A 83 -8.70 -26.78 12.31
CA ARG A 83 -9.78 -26.69 13.29
C ARG A 83 -10.27 -25.27 13.54
N ILE A 84 -11.57 -25.15 13.77
CA ILE A 84 -12.23 -23.96 14.28
C ILE A 84 -12.52 -24.23 15.75
N SER A 85 -12.04 -23.37 16.63
CA SER A 85 -12.15 -23.53 18.08
C SER A 85 -12.47 -22.21 18.74
N GLY A 86 -13.27 -22.24 19.80
CA GLY A 86 -13.71 -21.04 20.52
C GLY A 86 -15.18 -20.77 20.27
N ALA A 87 -15.94 -20.56 21.35
CA ALA A 87 -17.40 -20.46 21.29
C ALA A 87 -17.89 -19.35 20.35
N LYS A 88 -17.20 -18.20 20.28
CA LYS A 88 -17.50 -17.10 19.35
C LYS A 88 -17.52 -17.60 17.90
N PHE A 89 -16.44 -18.22 17.46
CA PHE A 89 -16.29 -18.67 16.07
C PHE A 89 -17.18 -19.88 15.75
N LEU A 90 -17.44 -20.75 16.72
CA LEU A 90 -18.38 -21.87 16.56
C LEU A 90 -19.82 -21.39 16.39
N LYS A 91 -20.22 -20.34 17.11
CA LYS A 91 -21.53 -19.69 16.94
C LYS A 91 -21.65 -19.05 15.57
N GLU A 92 -20.62 -18.30 15.16
CA GLU A 92 -20.59 -17.65 13.85
C GLU A 92 -20.66 -18.70 12.73
N TYR A 93 -19.91 -19.79 12.86
CA TYR A 93 -19.97 -20.91 11.92
C TYR A 93 -21.37 -21.52 11.86
N ALA A 94 -21.99 -21.81 13.01
CA ALA A 94 -23.33 -22.40 13.04
C ALA A 94 -24.40 -21.48 12.41
N LYS A 95 -24.24 -20.16 12.57
CA LYS A 95 -25.15 -19.16 12.03
C LYS A 95 -24.97 -18.93 10.53
N GLU A 96 -23.73 -18.71 10.08
CA GLU A 96 -23.45 -18.25 8.71
C GLU A 96 -23.21 -19.42 7.74
N VAL A 97 -22.56 -20.50 8.20
CA VAL A 97 -22.15 -21.63 7.35
C VAL A 97 -23.02 -22.85 7.61
N GLY A 98 -23.06 -23.36 8.84
CA GLY A 98 -23.87 -24.50 9.27
C GLY A 98 -23.44 -25.85 8.66
N PHE A 99 -24.32 -26.84 8.76
CA PHE A 99 -24.13 -28.19 8.22
C PHE A 99 -25.36 -28.67 7.45
N VAL A 100 -25.15 -29.58 6.50
CA VAL A 100 -26.24 -30.29 5.80
C VAL A 100 -26.72 -31.49 6.63
N ILE A 101 -25.83 -32.15 7.36
CA ILE A 101 -26.14 -33.39 8.10
C ILE A 101 -26.77 -33.06 9.46
N ASP A 102 -28.00 -33.51 9.70
CA ASP A 102 -28.77 -33.28 10.92
C ASP A 102 -28.00 -33.58 12.21
N LYS A 103 -27.24 -34.68 12.25
CA LYS A 103 -26.43 -35.04 13.42
C LYS A 103 -25.41 -33.95 13.77
N LYS A 104 -24.77 -33.34 12.76
CA LYS A 104 -23.81 -32.26 12.93
C LYS A 104 -24.52 -30.95 13.27
N THR A 105 -25.66 -30.68 12.66
CA THR A 105 -26.52 -29.52 12.96
C THR A 105 -26.94 -29.51 14.43
N LYS A 106 -27.52 -30.60 14.94
CA LYS A 106 -27.91 -30.75 16.36
C LYS A 106 -26.73 -30.63 17.31
N ALA A 107 -25.55 -31.11 16.90
CA ALA A 107 -24.33 -30.95 17.70
C ALA A 107 -23.86 -29.48 17.74
N SER A 108 -24.02 -28.74 16.63
CA SER A 108 -23.64 -27.34 16.52
C SER A 108 -24.57 -26.37 17.26
N GLU A 109 -25.86 -26.69 17.38
CA GLU A 109 -26.85 -25.90 18.13
C GLU A 109 -26.46 -25.73 19.61
N LYS A 110 -25.79 -26.73 20.18
CA LYS A 110 -25.27 -26.67 21.56
C LYS A 110 -24.22 -25.58 21.75
N TRP A 111 -23.59 -25.09 20.68
CA TRP A 111 -22.66 -23.97 20.78
C TRP A 111 -23.35 -22.63 20.92
N LEU A 112 -24.59 -22.48 20.43
CA LEU A 112 -25.35 -21.23 20.54
C LEU A 112 -25.56 -20.83 22.00
N SER A 113 -25.77 -21.82 22.88
CA SER A 113 -25.91 -21.63 24.33
C SER A 113 -24.59 -21.69 25.10
N SER A 114 -23.47 -22.01 24.45
CA SER A 114 -22.17 -22.15 25.14
C SER A 114 -21.63 -20.79 25.63
N ARG A 115 -21.01 -20.77 26.81
CA ARG A 115 -20.33 -19.58 27.34
C ARG A 115 -19.09 -19.27 26.51
N ASN A 116 -18.88 -17.99 26.23
CA ASN A 116 -17.66 -17.53 25.57
C ASN A 116 -16.49 -17.61 26.54
N HIS A 117 -15.59 -18.58 26.34
CA HIS A 117 -14.26 -18.58 26.96
C HIS A 117 -13.32 -17.72 26.12
N ASP A 118 -12.68 -16.74 26.76
CA ASP A 118 -11.98 -15.65 26.09
C ASP A 118 -10.48 -15.94 25.89
N ILE A 119 -10.16 -17.14 25.42
CA ILE A 119 -8.76 -17.59 25.20
C ILE A 119 -8.46 -17.90 23.73
N SER A 120 -9.42 -17.71 22.83
CA SER A 120 -9.29 -18.00 21.40
C SER A 120 -8.97 -16.78 20.54
N ASP A 121 -9.15 -15.57 21.06
CA ASP A 121 -8.93 -14.30 20.34
C ASP A 121 -8.14 -13.41 21.29
N VAL A 122 -6.83 -13.65 21.34
CA VAL A 122 -5.94 -13.07 22.33
C VAL A 122 -5.21 -11.89 21.72
N ILE A 123 -5.17 -10.77 22.46
CA ILE A 123 -4.44 -9.58 22.06
C ILE A 123 -3.09 -9.55 22.77
N PRO A 124 -1.96 -9.57 22.05
CA PRO A 124 -0.64 -9.41 22.62
C PRO A 124 -0.46 -7.94 23.04
N LEU A 125 -0.59 -7.67 24.34
CA LEU A 125 -0.40 -6.32 24.86
C LEU A 125 1.05 -6.10 25.34
N PRO A 126 1.68 -4.96 25.03
CA PRO A 126 2.90 -4.52 25.69
C PRO A 126 2.74 -4.45 27.22
N LYS A 127 3.86 -4.62 27.94
CA LYS A 127 3.88 -4.58 29.41
C LYS A 127 3.31 -3.27 29.99
N GLN A 128 3.40 -2.16 29.26
CA GLN A 128 2.91 -0.86 29.68
C GLN A 128 1.38 -0.83 29.81
N PHE A 129 0.65 -1.27 28.78
CA PHE A 129 -0.81 -1.32 28.80
C PHE A 129 -1.36 -2.23 29.91
N TYR A 130 -0.67 -3.35 30.20
CA TYR A 130 -1.03 -4.18 31.36
C TYR A 130 -0.94 -3.43 32.70
N LYS A 131 0.00 -2.50 32.86
CA LYS A 131 0.10 -1.68 34.09
C LYS A 131 -1.05 -0.70 34.20
N GLU A 132 -1.47 -0.09 33.10
CA GLU A 132 -2.58 0.87 33.05
C GLU A 132 -3.91 0.19 33.37
N ILE A 133 -4.21 -0.94 32.73
CA ILE A 133 -5.38 -1.78 33.04
C ILE A 133 -5.37 -2.17 34.53
N LYS A 134 -4.20 -2.53 35.08
CA LYS A 134 -4.06 -2.90 36.50
C LYS A 134 -4.32 -1.73 37.45
N LYS A 135 -3.99 -0.49 37.08
CA LYS A 135 -4.28 0.69 37.92
C LYS A 135 -5.78 0.91 38.06
N VAL A 136 -6.49 0.81 36.95
CA VAL A 136 -7.93 1.03 36.90
C VAL A 136 -8.70 -0.11 37.57
N LEU A 137 -8.28 -1.37 37.38
CA LEU A 137 -8.90 -2.48 38.10
C LEU A 137 -8.63 -2.44 39.61
N LYS A 138 -7.50 -1.90 40.06
CA LYS A 138 -7.20 -1.74 41.48
C LYS A 138 -8.13 -0.75 42.19
N SER A 139 -8.66 0.27 41.51
CA SER A 139 -9.64 1.19 42.10
C SER A 139 -11.02 0.53 42.26
N GLU A 140 -11.37 -0.46 41.43
CA GLU A 140 -12.60 -1.26 41.59
C GLU A 140 -12.50 -2.34 42.70
N VAL A 141 -11.30 -2.89 42.94
CA VAL A 141 -11.07 -4.01 43.89
C VAL A 141 -11.34 -3.61 45.35
N GLY A 142 -11.55 -2.32 45.64
CA GLY A 142 -12.05 -1.87 46.93
C GLY A 142 -13.47 -2.35 47.28
N LYS A 143 -14.24 -2.97 46.36
CA LYS A 143 -15.65 -3.32 46.65
C LYS A 143 -16.10 -4.77 46.52
N THR A 144 -15.58 -5.65 45.64
CA THR A 144 -16.15 -7.03 45.59
C THR A 144 -15.34 -8.12 44.84
N ILE A 145 -14.04 -8.30 45.05
CA ILE A 145 -13.38 -9.60 44.76
C ILE A 145 -12.26 -9.81 45.79
N SER A 146 -12.32 -10.91 46.55
CA SER A 146 -11.28 -11.26 47.49
C SER A 146 -9.96 -11.53 46.76
N TYR A 147 -8.85 -11.06 47.33
CA TYR A 147 -7.48 -11.24 46.88
C TYR A 147 -7.11 -12.72 46.55
N LYS A 148 -7.88 -13.70 47.07
CA LYS A 148 -7.76 -15.13 46.74
C LYS A 148 -8.23 -15.49 45.33
N GLY A 149 -9.29 -14.85 44.80
CA GLY A 149 -9.75 -15.08 43.42
C GLY A 149 -8.75 -14.61 42.37
N TRP A 150 -7.95 -13.60 42.72
CA TRP A 150 -6.90 -13.07 41.84
C TRP A 150 -5.61 -13.89 41.87
N LYS A 151 -5.35 -14.66 42.93
CA LYS A 151 -4.20 -15.58 42.98
C LYS A 151 -4.35 -16.80 42.08
N SER A 152 -5.58 -17.26 41.78
CA SER A 152 -5.77 -18.29 40.74
C SER A 152 -5.63 -17.71 39.31
N TYR A 153 -5.94 -16.42 39.12
CA TYR A 153 -5.55 -15.66 37.92
C TYR A 153 -4.04 -15.38 37.85
N GLY A 154 -3.40 -15.19 39.00
CA GLY A 154 -1.99 -14.83 39.18
C GLY A 154 -0.99 -15.98 39.03
N GLN A 155 -1.44 -17.21 38.79
CA GLN A 155 -0.54 -18.29 38.32
C GLN A 155 -0.24 -18.19 36.82
N CYS A 156 -0.82 -17.22 36.11
CA CYS A 156 -0.53 -16.96 34.69
C CYS A 156 0.64 -15.98 34.47
N TYR A 157 1.57 -15.83 35.43
CA TYR A 157 2.85 -15.13 35.19
C TYR A 157 3.83 -15.99 34.39
N ALA A 158 3.38 -16.39 33.20
CA ALA A 158 4.21 -16.76 32.07
C ALA A 158 3.58 -16.12 30.83
N PHE A 159 3.69 -14.79 30.76
CA PHE A 159 3.47 -13.95 29.58
C PHE A 159 2.06 -13.99 28.90
N SER A 160 1.42 -12.80 28.85
CA SER A 160 0.75 -12.29 27.65
C SER A 160 -0.41 -13.08 27.01
N ASN A 161 -1.57 -13.24 27.66
CA ASN A 161 -2.78 -13.67 26.92
C ASN A 161 -4.09 -13.08 27.48
N MET A 162 -4.37 -11.79 27.20
CA MET A 162 -5.71 -11.21 27.48
C MET A 162 -6.60 -11.39 26.26
N GLY A 163 -7.77 -11.99 26.43
CA GLY A 163 -8.72 -12.13 25.35
C GLY A 163 -9.42 -10.81 25.01
N ARG A 164 -9.79 -10.67 23.74
CA ARG A 164 -10.44 -9.50 23.17
C ARG A 164 -11.75 -9.15 23.90
N ASN A 165 -12.59 -10.13 24.23
CA ASN A 165 -13.88 -9.83 24.88
C ASN A 165 -13.70 -9.30 26.31
N THR A 166 -12.69 -9.79 27.03
CA THR A 166 -12.35 -9.32 28.38
C THR A 166 -11.82 -7.90 28.30
N LEU A 167 -10.93 -7.61 27.35
CA LEU A 167 -10.43 -6.26 27.13
C LEU A 167 -11.56 -5.30 26.78
N GLN A 168 -12.46 -5.67 25.85
CA GLN A 168 -13.63 -4.87 25.50
C GLN A 168 -14.53 -4.56 26.70
N LYS A 169 -14.80 -5.55 27.56
CA LYS A 169 -15.59 -5.34 28.79
C LYS A 169 -14.92 -4.39 29.78
N ILE A 170 -13.60 -4.47 29.91
CA ILE A 170 -12.83 -3.56 30.76
C ILE A 170 -12.92 -2.14 30.20
N ILE A 171 -12.70 -1.97 28.89
CA ILE A 171 -12.76 -0.67 28.23
C ILE A 171 -14.16 -0.05 28.28
N GLN A 172 -15.22 -0.84 28.11
CA GLN A 172 -16.60 -0.35 28.23
C GLN A 172 -16.92 0.19 29.64
N LYS A 173 -16.30 -0.37 30.68
CA LYS A 173 -16.43 0.13 32.06
C LYS A 173 -15.51 1.31 32.34
N HIS A 174 -14.40 1.37 31.62
CA HIS A 174 -13.31 2.32 31.83
C HIS A 174 -12.90 3.01 30.54
N PRO A 175 -13.76 3.91 30.02
CA PRO A 175 -13.49 4.64 28.78
C PRO A 175 -12.25 5.54 28.86
N GLU A 176 -11.76 5.84 30.07
CA GLU A 176 -10.54 6.62 30.33
C GLU A 176 -9.23 5.93 29.94
N LEU A 177 -9.26 4.63 29.59
CA LEU A 177 -8.10 3.90 29.11
C LEU A 177 -7.60 4.47 27.75
N PRO A 178 -6.29 4.39 27.46
CA PRO A 178 -5.68 4.97 26.25
C PRO A 178 -6.36 4.53 24.95
N ALA A 179 -6.46 5.44 23.98
CA ALA A 179 -7.14 5.21 22.70
C ALA A 179 -6.60 3.99 21.95
N GLU A 180 -5.29 3.72 22.06
CA GLU A 180 -4.63 2.57 21.44
C GLU A 180 -5.20 1.23 21.97
N LEU A 181 -5.61 1.17 23.24
CA LEU A 181 -6.27 0.00 23.81
C LEU A 181 -7.68 -0.19 23.25
N HIS A 182 -8.39 0.90 22.99
CA HIS A 182 -9.71 0.85 22.32
C HIS A 182 -9.54 0.30 20.91
N GLU A 183 -8.59 0.81 20.13
CA GLU A 183 -8.31 0.31 18.79
C GLU A 183 -7.95 -1.18 18.80
N LEU A 184 -7.03 -1.58 19.68
CA LEU A 184 -6.64 -2.98 19.80
C LEU A 184 -7.79 -3.90 20.21
N ALA A 185 -8.73 -3.43 21.04
CA ALA A 185 -9.86 -4.22 21.51
C ALA A 185 -11.00 -4.34 20.47
N PHE A 186 -11.23 -3.30 19.68
CA PHE A 186 -12.38 -3.23 18.77
C PHE A 186 -12.04 -3.44 17.29
N ASN A 187 -10.76 -3.55 16.93
CA ASN A 187 -10.38 -3.90 15.56
C ASN A 187 -10.72 -5.35 15.16
N ASP A 188 -10.62 -5.64 13.87
CA ASP A 188 -10.92 -6.90 13.20
C ASP A 188 -9.65 -7.74 12.92
N ILE A 189 -8.54 -7.40 13.56
CA ILE A 189 -7.23 -8.06 13.38
C ILE A 189 -7.10 -9.26 14.32
N PHE A 190 -6.69 -10.40 13.78
CA PHE A 190 -6.34 -11.57 14.58
C PHE A 190 -4.83 -11.68 14.76
N TRP A 191 -4.41 -12.03 15.96
CA TRP A 191 -3.01 -12.27 16.28
C TRP A 191 -2.72 -13.76 16.30
N ASP A 192 -1.62 -14.16 15.67
CA ASP A 192 -1.10 -15.54 15.73
C ASP A 192 0.33 -15.54 16.27
N CYS A 193 0.69 -16.60 16.98
CA CYS A 193 2.01 -16.70 17.61
C CYS A 193 3.02 -17.26 16.59
N VAL A 194 4.18 -16.60 16.48
CA VAL A 194 5.28 -17.11 15.66
C VAL A 194 5.86 -18.37 16.31
N GLU A 195 5.60 -19.54 15.71
CA GLU A 195 6.04 -20.85 16.23
C GLU A 195 7.55 -21.09 16.03
N LYS A 196 8.10 -20.67 14.88
CA LYS A 196 9.52 -20.85 14.55
C LYS A 196 9.97 -19.84 13.50
N ILE A 197 11.20 -19.36 13.63
CA ILE A 197 11.90 -18.57 12.61
C ILE A 197 13.06 -19.42 12.09
N GLU A 198 13.13 -19.63 10.77
CA GLU A 198 14.22 -20.36 10.10
C GLU A 198 14.97 -19.42 9.16
N ARG A 199 16.30 -19.33 9.32
CA ARG A 199 17.16 -18.64 8.37
C ARG A 199 17.60 -19.62 7.30
N LYS A 200 17.30 -19.34 6.03
CA LYS A 200 17.74 -20.14 4.89
C LYS A 200 18.75 -19.35 4.06
N LYS A 201 19.83 -20.02 3.65
CA LYS A 201 20.76 -19.46 2.66
C LYS A 201 20.04 -19.49 1.32
N PHE A 202 19.85 -18.33 0.70
CA PHE A 202 19.15 -18.18 -0.56
C PHE A 202 20.09 -17.47 -1.54
N GLU A 203 20.38 -18.12 -2.66
CA GLU A 203 21.16 -17.55 -3.76
C GLU A 203 20.17 -17.17 -4.88
N GLY A 204 19.75 -15.91 -4.86
CA GLY A 204 18.75 -15.32 -5.74
C GLY A 204 18.29 -13.97 -5.19
N PHE A 205 17.54 -13.20 -5.98
CA PHE A 205 17.01 -11.92 -5.52
C PHE A 205 15.83 -12.14 -4.58
N VAL A 206 15.93 -11.61 -3.36
CA VAL A 206 14.78 -11.44 -2.46
C VAL A 206 14.30 -10.01 -2.66
N TYR A 207 13.13 -9.85 -3.28
CA TYR A 207 12.49 -8.55 -3.32
C TYR A 207 11.95 -8.22 -1.94
N ASP A 208 12.63 -7.33 -1.23
CA ASP A 208 12.15 -6.75 0.02
C ASP A 208 11.29 -5.53 -0.35
N LEU A 209 9.98 -5.65 -0.15
CA LEU A 209 9.04 -4.54 -0.35
C LEU A 209 8.67 -4.03 1.04
N SER A 210 9.18 -2.84 1.37
CA SER A 210 8.96 -2.17 2.65
C SER A 210 8.36 -0.77 2.46
N VAL A 211 7.51 -0.38 3.41
CA VAL A 211 7.05 1.01 3.60
C VAL A 211 7.25 1.34 5.07
N PRO A 212 8.09 2.33 5.42
CA PRO A 212 8.31 2.66 6.81
C PRO A 212 7.01 3.02 7.57
N GLU A 213 6.88 2.39 8.74
CA GLU A 213 5.85 2.47 9.81
C GLU A 213 4.63 1.53 9.75
N ASN A 214 4.13 1.07 8.60
CA ASN A 214 3.09 0.02 8.53
C ASN A 214 3.25 -0.81 7.26
N GLU A 215 4.34 -1.59 7.24
CA GLU A 215 4.96 -2.02 5.99
C GLU A 215 4.19 -3.10 5.24
N ASN A 216 3.31 -3.85 5.90
CA ASN A 216 2.57 -4.97 5.31
C ASN A 216 1.32 -5.29 6.14
N PHE A 217 0.17 -5.52 5.50
CA PHE A 217 -0.94 -6.20 6.16
C PHE A 217 -1.50 -7.33 5.29
N ILE A 218 -1.82 -8.45 5.96
CA ILE A 218 -2.35 -9.65 5.32
C ILE A 218 -3.87 -9.52 5.33
N CYS A 219 -4.48 -9.32 4.16
CA CYS A 219 -5.92 -9.42 3.99
C CYS A 219 -6.23 -10.77 3.34
N ASN A 220 -6.86 -11.69 4.08
CA ASN A 220 -7.34 -12.98 3.53
C ASN A 220 -6.24 -13.80 2.81
N ASN A 221 -5.01 -13.82 3.33
CA ASN A 221 -3.81 -14.43 2.73
C ASN A 221 -3.25 -13.73 1.48
N VAL A 222 -3.66 -12.48 1.22
CA VAL A 222 -3.09 -11.60 0.20
C VAL A 222 -2.28 -10.52 0.89
N LEU A 223 -1.03 -10.33 0.44
CA LEU A 223 -0.21 -9.20 0.83
C LEU A 223 -0.77 -7.96 0.12
N CYS A 224 -1.42 -7.07 0.87
CA CYS A 224 -1.89 -5.80 0.34
C CYS A 224 -0.87 -4.70 0.67
N HIS A 225 -0.57 -3.87 -0.31
CA HIS A 225 0.44 -2.82 -0.22
C HIS A 225 -0.11 -1.53 -0.83
N ASN A 226 -0.08 -0.44 -0.05
CA ASN A 226 -0.32 0.91 -0.53
C ASN A 226 1.03 1.64 -0.49
N THR A 227 1.68 1.80 -1.65
CA THR A 227 3.06 2.28 -1.71
C THR A 227 3.15 3.79 -1.57
N ARG A 228 4.06 4.26 -0.72
CA ARG A 228 4.73 5.54 -0.90
C ARG A 228 5.90 5.34 -1.86
N GLU A 229 5.73 5.70 -3.13
CA GLU A 229 6.69 5.37 -4.20
C GLU A 229 7.83 6.39 -4.33
N ILE A 230 7.61 7.62 -3.87
CA ILE A 230 8.57 8.70 -3.98
C ILE A 230 9.46 8.69 -2.74
N SER A 231 10.77 8.60 -2.96
CA SER A 231 11.79 8.92 -1.97
C SER A 231 12.50 10.19 -2.41
N LEU A 232 12.70 11.12 -1.49
CA LEU A 232 13.47 12.34 -1.69
C LEU A 232 14.60 12.36 -0.66
N PRO A 233 15.74 13.01 -0.95
CA PRO A 233 16.84 13.13 0.01
C PRO A 233 16.39 13.72 1.35
N ASP A 234 16.87 13.17 2.45
CA ASP A 234 16.43 13.50 3.82
C ASP A 234 16.64 14.98 4.21
N PHE A 235 17.59 15.67 3.56
CA PHE A 235 17.87 17.08 3.81
C PHE A 235 16.88 18.02 3.10
N LEU A 236 16.01 17.52 2.22
CA LEU A 236 14.94 18.32 1.63
C LEU A 236 13.78 18.45 2.61
N HIS A 237 13.28 19.67 2.79
CA HIS A 237 12.07 19.91 3.56
C HIS A 237 10.85 19.51 2.73
N TRP A 238 10.24 18.37 3.07
CA TRP A 238 9.03 17.88 2.40
C TRP A 238 8.09 17.22 3.41
N VAL A 239 6.79 17.36 3.15
CA VAL A 239 5.76 16.70 3.95
C VAL A 239 5.11 15.62 3.10
N PRO A 240 5.33 14.34 3.41
CA PRO A 240 4.70 13.25 2.71
C PRO A 240 3.28 13.03 3.20
N LEU A 241 2.36 12.90 2.26
CA LEU A 241 0.94 12.62 2.54
C LEU A 241 0.57 11.28 1.90
N THR A 242 -0.14 10.43 2.63
CA THR A 242 -0.56 9.10 2.17
C THR A 242 -2.07 8.93 2.32
N THR A 243 -2.68 8.27 1.34
CA THR A 243 -4.10 7.97 1.36
C THR A 243 -4.39 6.87 2.36
N ARG A 244 -5.60 6.88 2.93
CA ARG A 244 -6.05 5.87 3.87
C ARG A 244 -7.43 5.38 3.44
N GLU A 245 -7.58 4.08 3.24
CA GLU A 245 -8.88 3.48 2.99
C GLU A 245 -9.78 3.60 4.23
N PRO A 246 -11.12 3.59 4.08
CA PRO A 246 -12.01 3.53 5.23
C PRO A 246 -11.76 2.26 6.05
N ASN A 247 -11.99 2.35 7.35
CA ASN A 247 -12.02 1.17 8.22
C ASN A 247 -13.24 0.27 7.89
N ALA A 248 -13.34 -0.89 8.53
CA ALA A 248 -14.44 -1.84 8.31
C ALA A 248 -15.86 -1.24 8.57
N GLU A 249 -15.95 -0.11 9.27
CA GLU A 249 -17.20 0.63 9.53
C GLU A 249 -17.47 1.74 8.50
N GLY A 250 -16.65 1.86 7.45
CA GLY A 250 -16.76 2.91 6.43
C GLY A 250 -16.26 4.29 6.87
N LYS A 251 -15.51 4.39 7.97
CA LYS A 251 -15.06 5.65 8.56
C LYS A 251 -13.55 5.85 8.43
N GLY A 252 -13.13 7.11 8.46
CA GLY A 252 -11.71 7.47 8.49
C GLY A 252 -11.01 7.34 7.14
N GLU A 253 -11.75 7.24 6.03
CA GLU A 253 -11.18 7.39 4.69
C GLU A 253 -10.49 8.75 4.56
N ILE A 254 -9.30 8.73 3.97
CA ILE A 254 -8.56 9.92 3.55
C ILE A 254 -8.20 9.67 2.08
N SER A 255 -8.96 10.29 1.20
CA SER A 255 -8.77 10.18 -0.24
C SER A 255 -7.63 11.07 -0.73
N MET A 256 -7.15 10.85 -1.95
CA MET A 256 -6.15 11.72 -2.59
C MET A 256 -6.66 13.16 -2.71
N LEU A 257 -7.97 13.34 -2.91
CA LEU A 257 -8.62 14.64 -2.93
C LEU A 257 -8.46 15.37 -1.58
N ASP A 258 -8.70 14.68 -0.47
CA ASP A 258 -8.58 15.27 0.87
C ASP A 258 -7.14 15.74 1.14
N LEU A 259 -6.16 14.94 0.72
CA LEU A 259 -4.74 15.28 0.85
C LEU A 259 -4.37 16.48 -0.02
N LEU A 260 -4.85 16.54 -1.26
CA LEU A 260 -4.61 17.66 -2.17
C LEU A 260 -5.19 18.96 -1.60
N VAL A 261 -6.46 18.95 -1.17
CA VAL A 261 -7.10 20.11 -0.55
C VAL A 261 -6.38 20.55 0.72
N ASN A 262 -5.95 19.60 1.56
CA ASN A 262 -5.20 19.92 2.77
C ASN A 262 -3.80 20.49 2.42
N SER A 263 -3.13 19.92 1.41
CA SER A 263 -1.81 20.39 0.97
C SER A 263 -1.85 21.85 0.52
N LEU A 264 -2.90 22.29 -0.17
CA LEU A 264 -3.04 23.69 -0.59
C LEU A 264 -3.13 24.67 0.58
N ARG A 265 -3.63 24.23 1.74
CA ARG A 265 -3.66 25.05 2.97
C ARG A 265 -2.29 25.16 3.65
N MET A 266 -1.36 24.26 3.30
CA MET A 266 0.01 24.28 3.81
C MET A 266 0.92 25.24 3.04
N ARG A 267 0.39 25.89 1.99
CA ARG A 267 1.11 26.84 1.11
C ARG A 267 2.43 26.24 0.54
N PRO A 268 2.37 25.10 -0.17
CA PRO A 268 3.54 24.41 -0.66
C PRO A 268 4.13 25.13 -1.87
N ASP A 269 5.46 25.12 -2.03
CA ASP A 269 6.08 25.61 -3.28
C ASP A 269 5.87 24.63 -4.43
N ARG A 270 5.86 23.32 -4.12
CA ARG A 270 5.73 22.22 -5.08
C ARG A 270 4.82 21.13 -4.54
N ILE A 271 3.96 20.61 -5.41
CA ILE A 271 3.08 19.48 -5.12
C ILE A 271 3.44 18.34 -6.07
N ILE A 272 3.68 17.15 -5.54
CA ILE A 272 3.90 15.95 -6.34
C ILE A 272 2.78 14.96 -6.05
N VAL A 273 1.99 14.68 -7.06
CA VAL A 273 0.86 13.74 -7.00
C VAL A 273 1.28 12.47 -7.70
N GLY A 274 1.15 11.31 -7.04
CA GLY A 274 1.57 10.03 -7.60
C GLY A 274 1.00 9.76 -8.99
N GLU A 275 -0.29 9.43 -9.07
CA GLU A 275 -0.99 9.20 -10.34
C GLU A 275 -2.41 9.74 -10.25
N VAL A 276 -2.81 10.57 -11.21
CA VAL A 276 -4.19 11.08 -11.29
C VAL A 276 -5.04 10.14 -12.13
N ARG A 277 -6.14 9.64 -11.54
CA ARG A 277 -7.04 8.67 -12.19
C ARG A 277 -8.49 9.13 -12.25
N ARG A 278 -8.92 9.99 -11.33
CA ARG A 278 -10.32 10.43 -11.19
C ARG A 278 -10.46 11.91 -11.51
N GLN A 279 -11.62 12.28 -12.06
CA GLN A 279 -11.96 13.67 -12.38
C GLN A 279 -11.69 14.64 -11.22
N ARG A 280 -12.17 14.32 -10.02
CA ARG A 280 -12.11 15.26 -8.89
C ARG A 280 -10.69 15.55 -8.41
N GLU A 281 -9.79 14.56 -8.48
CA GLU A 281 -8.36 14.73 -8.18
C GLU A 281 -7.70 15.62 -9.24
N ALA A 282 -8.04 15.40 -10.52
CA ALA A 282 -7.55 16.23 -11.62
C ALA A 282 -8.02 17.68 -11.50
N GLU A 283 -9.30 17.93 -11.22
CA GLU A 283 -9.86 19.28 -11.03
C GLU A 283 -9.06 20.06 -9.98
N VAL A 284 -8.86 19.48 -8.80
CA VAL A 284 -8.10 20.14 -7.72
C VAL A 284 -6.62 20.31 -8.08
N MET A 285 -6.03 19.35 -8.79
CA MET A 285 -4.67 19.48 -9.30
C MET A 285 -4.53 20.66 -10.27
N PHE A 286 -5.47 20.83 -11.20
CA PHE A 286 -5.46 21.95 -12.15
C PHE A 286 -5.79 23.29 -11.46
N GLU A 287 -6.65 23.29 -10.45
CA GLU A 287 -6.90 24.46 -9.59
C GLU A 287 -5.62 24.88 -8.84
N ALA A 288 -4.86 23.91 -8.32
CA ALA A 288 -3.57 24.15 -7.68
C ALA A 288 -2.58 24.84 -8.64
N MET A 289 -2.52 24.39 -9.90
CA MET A 289 -1.66 25.01 -10.92
C MET A 289 -2.08 26.46 -11.21
N HIS A 290 -3.37 26.72 -11.38
CA HIS A 290 -3.87 28.09 -11.63
C HIS A 290 -3.71 29.04 -10.45
N THR A 291 -3.64 28.51 -9.23
CA THR A 291 -3.36 29.30 -8.01
C THR A 291 -1.86 29.53 -7.77
N GLY A 292 -1.00 29.15 -8.72
CA GLY A 292 0.44 29.46 -8.70
C GLY A 292 1.33 28.37 -8.10
N HIS A 293 0.79 27.18 -7.82
CA HIS A 293 1.58 26.07 -7.28
C HIS A 293 2.25 25.27 -8.41
N SER A 294 3.52 24.91 -8.26
CA SER A 294 4.19 24.00 -9.21
C SER A 294 3.78 22.57 -8.95
N VAL A 295 3.03 21.95 -9.87
CA VAL A 295 2.48 20.60 -9.67
C VAL A 295 3.07 19.59 -10.67
N TYR A 296 3.42 18.42 -10.17
CA TYR A 296 3.93 17.28 -10.95
C TYR A 296 3.05 16.06 -10.72
N THR A 297 2.74 15.32 -11.79
CA THR A 297 2.01 14.05 -11.66
C THR A 297 2.35 13.04 -12.75
N THR A 298 1.88 11.81 -12.57
CA THR A 298 1.87 10.80 -13.63
C THR A 298 0.45 10.53 -14.11
N VAL A 299 0.33 10.21 -15.39
CA VAL A 299 -0.91 9.78 -16.05
C VAL A 299 -0.58 8.60 -16.93
N HIS A 300 -1.42 7.58 -16.93
CA HIS A 300 -1.23 6.44 -17.81
C HIS A 300 -1.55 6.83 -19.27
N ALA A 301 -0.54 6.97 -20.14
CA ALA A 301 -0.70 7.26 -21.57
C ALA A 301 0.54 6.79 -22.37
N ASN A 302 0.36 6.49 -23.66
CA ASN A 302 1.45 6.03 -24.53
C ASN A 302 2.05 7.14 -25.39
N THR A 303 1.36 8.27 -25.54
CA THR A 303 1.81 9.45 -26.30
C THR A 303 1.35 10.75 -25.64
N ALA A 304 1.92 11.88 -26.04
CA ALA A 304 1.49 13.20 -25.55
C ALA A 304 0.04 13.51 -25.95
N ASP A 305 -0.34 13.21 -27.20
CA ASP A 305 -1.73 13.36 -27.67
C ASP A 305 -2.71 12.44 -26.91
N GLU A 306 -2.30 11.22 -26.57
CA GLU A 306 -3.14 10.32 -25.76
C GLU A 306 -3.30 10.86 -24.33
N THR A 307 -2.26 11.49 -23.78
CA THR A 307 -2.33 12.15 -22.47
C THR A 307 -3.41 13.25 -22.48
N ILE A 308 -3.39 14.13 -23.49
CA ILE A 308 -4.41 15.17 -23.67
C ILE A 308 -5.81 14.53 -23.74
N ARG A 309 -5.99 13.52 -24.60
CA ARG A 309 -7.29 12.83 -24.77
C ARG A 309 -7.80 12.22 -23.47
N ARG A 310 -6.92 11.61 -22.68
CA ARG A 310 -7.28 11.00 -21.39
C ARG A 310 -7.69 12.01 -20.35
N LEU A 311 -7.05 13.18 -20.33
CA LEU A 311 -7.42 14.24 -19.42
C LEU A 311 -8.81 14.80 -19.76
N ILE A 312 -9.10 15.08 -21.03
CA ILE A 312 -10.37 15.70 -21.44
C ILE A 312 -11.55 14.72 -21.57
N SER A 313 -11.29 13.41 -21.55
CA SER A 313 -12.34 12.38 -21.67
C SER A 313 -12.64 11.73 -20.32
N PRO A 314 -13.85 11.16 -20.11
CA PRO A 314 -14.13 10.33 -18.94
C PRO A 314 -13.10 9.19 -18.80
N PRO A 315 -12.64 8.85 -17.57
CA PRO A 315 -13.18 9.27 -16.26
C PRO A 315 -12.56 10.56 -15.66
N VAL A 316 -11.69 11.27 -16.39
CA VAL A 316 -11.02 12.49 -15.90
C VAL A 316 -11.78 13.76 -16.31
N ASN A 317 -12.16 13.87 -17.59
CA ASN A 317 -13.11 14.85 -18.10
C ASN A 317 -12.85 16.32 -17.67
N ILE A 318 -11.59 16.79 -17.73
CA ILE A 318 -11.29 18.20 -17.45
C ILE A 318 -11.62 19.10 -18.65
N PRO A 319 -12.02 20.37 -18.43
CA PRO A 319 -12.17 21.36 -19.49
C PRO A 319 -10.86 21.58 -20.25
N VAL A 320 -10.95 21.72 -21.58
CA VAL A 320 -9.78 21.92 -22.47
C VAL A 320 -8.96 23.14 -22.06
N ALA A 321 -9.62 24.23 -21.67
CA ALA A 321 -8.98 25.47 -21.19
C ALA A 321 -8.05 25.26 -19.99
N MET A 322 -8.23 24.21 -19.18
CA MET A 322 -7.35 23.95 -18.04
C MET A 322 -5.98 23.40 -18.47
N LEU A 323 -5.87 22.81 -19.66
CA LEU A 323 -4.63 22.21 -20.14
C LEU A 323 -3.52 23.24 -20.37
N ASP A 324 -3.85 24.52 -20.51
CA ASP A 324 -2.87 25.59 -20.65
C ASP A 324 -1.90 25.68 -19.46
N ALA A 325 -2.33 25.24 -18.27
CA ALA A 325 -1.48 25.18 -17.08
C ALA A 325 -0.33 24.16 -17.18
N VAL A 326 -0.39 23.20 -18.12
CA VAL A 326 0.64 22.17 -18.29
C VAL A 326 1.69 22.66 -19.29
N HIS A 327 2.86 22.98 -18.76
CA HIS A 327 4.00 23.46 -19.56
C HIS A 327 4.66 22.33 -20.36
N LEU A 328 4.91 21.18 -19.73
CA LEU A 328 5.65 20.07 -20.32
C LEU A 328 5.00 18.72 -19.99
N ASN A 329 4.98 17.83 -20.98
CA ASN A 329 4.56 16.45 -20.88
C ASN A 329 5.72 15.52 -21.30
N LEU A 330 6.13 14.64 -20.39
CA LEU A 330 7.18 13.66 -20.63
C LEU A 330 6.56 12.26 -20.70
N VAL A 331 6.72 11.61 -21.85
CA VAL A 331 6.16 10.28 -22.10
C VAL A 331 7.25 9.23 -21.95
N MET A 332 7.03 8.25 -21.07
CA MET A 332 7.93 7.11 -20.87
C MET A 332 7.49 5.90 -21.70
N PHE A 333 8.44 5.25 -22.37
CA PHE A 333 8.19 4.03 -23.14
C PHE A 333 9.09 2.89 -22.69
N ARG A 334 8.49 1.71 -22.50
CA ARG A 334 9.22 0.47 -22.24
C ARG A 334 9.39 -0.29 -23.55
N ASN A 335 10.59 -0.28 -24.09
CA ASN A 335 10.91 -1.09 -25.26
C ASN A 335 11.20 -2.53 -24.84
N ARG A 336 10.26 -3.44 -25.12
CA ARG A 336 10.37 -4.86 -24.78
C ARG A 336 11.48 -5.59 -25.53
N ARG A 337 11.89 -5.11 -26.71
CA ARG A 337 12.94 -5.74 -27.53
C ARG A 337 14.33 -5.57 -26.91
N ILE A 338 14.61 -4.38 -26.38
CA ILE A 338 15.90 -4.05 -25.75
C ILE A 338 15.88 -4.22 -24.22
N GLY A 339 14.72 -4.51 -23.64
CA GLY A 339 14.56 -4.65 -22.19
C GLY A 339 14.70 -3.34 -21.39
N ALA A 340 14.73 -2.18 -22.04
CA ALA A 340 15.03 -0.89 -21.43
C ALA A 340 13.84 0.09 -21.46
N ARG A 341 13.87 1.07 -20.53
CA ARG A 341 12.98 2.23 -20.52
C ARG A 341 13.67 3.42 -21.20
N ARG A 342 12.91 4.19 -21.98
CA ARG A 342 13.37 5.40 -22.68
C ARG A 342 12.30 6.49 -22.57
N VAL A 343 12.71 7.74 -22.58
CA VAL A 343 11.80 8.87 -22.81
C VAL A 343 11.41 8.82 -24.28
N LEU A 344 10.13 8.64 -24.58
CA LEU A 344 9.62 8.56 -25.95
C LEU A 344 9.43 9.94 -26.57
N GLN A 345 8.78 10.83 -25.83
CA GLN A 345 8.42 12.17 -26.26
C GLN A 345 8.60 13.14 -25.09
N LEU A 346 9.14 14.32 -25.38
CA LEU A 346 8.98 15.52 -24.57
C LEU A 346 8.15 16.49 -25.41
N ALA A 347 6.99 16.90 -24.89
CA ALA A 347 6.06 17.78 -25.58
C ALA A 347 5.63 18.96 -24.70
N GLU A 348 5.27 20.06 -25.32
CA GLU A 348 4.53 21.17 -24.69
C GLU A 348 3.09 21.16 -25.22
N TYR A 349 2.14 21.74 -24.47
CA TYR A 349 0.75 21.84 -24.90
C TYR A 349 0.47 23.22 -25.50
N ILE A 350 -0.15 23.22 -26.68
CA ILE A 350 -0.47 24.43 -27.44
C ILE A 350 -1.98 24.50 -27.61
N SER A 351 -2.56 25.58 -27.12
CA SER A 351 -3.96 25.91 -27.35
C SER A 351 -4.16 26.64 -28.67
N GLU A 352 -5.09 26.12 -29.47
CA GLU A 352 -5.50 26.67 -30.75
C GLU A 352 -6.97 27.08 -30.67
N LYS A 353 -7.25 28.37 -30.95
CA LYS A 353 -8.62 28.88 -31.10
C LYS A 353 -9.06 28.68 -32.54
N ARG A 354 -10.07 27.83 -32.79
CA ARG A 354 -10.60 27.57 -34.13
C ARG A 354 -11.84 28.42 -34.45
N SER A 355 -12.60 28.80 -33.42
CA SER A 355 -13.75 29.71 -33.46
C SER A 355 -14.02 30.26 -32.05
N GLU A 356 -14.96 31.20 -31.87
CA GLU A 356 -15.34 31.74 -30.56
C GLU A 356 -15.84 30.67 -29.54
N MET A 357 -16.22 29.47 -30.01
CA MET A 357 -16.78 28.41 -29.17
C MET A 357 -15.98 27.09 -29.17
N GLU A 358 -14.96 26.93 -30.01
CA GLU A 358 -14.14 25.70 -30.06
C GLU A 358 -12.66 25.97 -29.80
N GLU A 359 -12.24 25.64 -28.59
CA GLU A 359 -10.83 25.54 -28.20
C GLU A 359 -10.34 24.10 -28.38
N ARG A 360 -9.16 23.93 -28.99
CA ARG A 360 -8.48 22.64 -29.10
C ARG A 360 -7.07 22.78 -28.54
N VAL A 361 -6.62 21.74 -27.86
CA VAL A 361 -5.23 21.63 -27.38
C VAL A 361 -4.55 20.52 -28.16
N ARG A 362 -3.35 20.79 -28.65
CA ARG A 362 -2.47 19.80 -29.29
C ARG A 362 -1.13 19.72 -28.58
N ALA A 363 -0.49 18.56 -28.68
CA ALA A 363 0.87 18.38 -28.20
C ALA A 363 1.87 18.81 -29.30
N ASN A 364 2.75 19.76 -28.99
CA ASN A 364 3.94 20.05 -29.81
C ASN A 364 5.12 19.25 -29.27
N VAL A 365 5.51 18.18 -29.97
CA VAL A 365 6.61 17.30 -29.56
C VAL A 365 7.96 17.96 -29.86
N LEU A 366 8.65 18.40 -28.81
CA LEU A 366 9.96 19.05 -28.87
C LEU A 366 11.08 18.04 -29.15
N TYR A 367 11.06 16.90 -28.46
CA TYR A 367 12.05 15.83 -28.60
C TYR A 367 11.37 14.47 -28.74
N ARG A 368 11.94 13.60 -29.58
CA ARG A 368 11.43 12.25 -29.84
C ARG A 368 12.55 11.23 -29.90
N TRP A 369 12.37 10.10 -29.22
CA TRP A 369 13.30 8.99 -29.30
C TRP A 369 13.18 8.22 -30.60
N LYS A 370 14.32 7.91 -31.22
CA LYS A 370 14.46 7.14 -32.45
C LYS A 370 14.88 5.70 -32.11
N PRO A 371 13.99 4.69 -32.29
CA PRO A 371 14.31 3.31 -31.94
C PRO A 371 15.48 2.70 -32.71
N ALA A 372 15.77 3.19 -33.91
CA ALA A 372 16.81 2.65 -34.78
C ALA A 372 18.22 3.01 -34.29
N THR A 373 18.42 4.22 -33.75
CA THR A 373 19.72 4.72 -33.28
C THR A 373 19.85 4.73 -31.76
N ASP A 374 18.75 4.49 -31.02
CA ASP A 374 18.66 4.64 -29.57
C ASP A 374 18.97 6.06 -29.06
N GLU A 375 18.64 7.08 -29.87
CA GLU A 375 18.91 8.49 -29.55
C GLU A 375 17.62 9.30 -29.40
N ILE A 376 17.64 10.28 -28.50
CA ILE A 376 16.60 11.31 -28.41
C ILE A 376 17.00 12.46 -29.33
N ALA A 377 16.20 12.70 -30.37
CA ALA A 377 16.43 13.76 -31.34
C ALA A 377 15.44 14.91 -31.16
N LYS A 378 15.90 16.14 -31.42
CA LYS A 378 15.01 17.29 -31.55
C LYS A 378 14.05 17.06 -32.72
N HIS A 379 12.78 17.39 -32.51
CA HIS A 379 11.69 17.16 -33.46
C HIS A 379 11.04 18.48 -33.90
N SER A 380 10.74 19.37 -32.95
CA SER A 380 10.15 20.68 -33.20
C SER A 380 10.81 21.74 -32.32
N GLU A 381 10.74 23.00 -32.74
CA GLU A 381 11.04 24.14 -31.86
C GLU A 381 9.91 24.33 -30.84
N SER A 382 10.24 24.93 -29.70
CA SER A 382 9.23 25.38 -28.74
C SER A 382 8.51 26.61 -29.29
N ILE A 383 7.21 26.63 -29.08
CA ILE A 383 6.29 27.70 -29.49
C ILE A 383 5.92 28.57 -28.29
N ARG A 384 5.93 28.01 -27.07
CA ARG A 384 5.40 28.69 -25.87
C ARG A 384 6.37 28.67 -24.70
N PHE A 385 6.94 27.52 -24.38
CA PHE A 385 7.66 27.31 -23.12
C PHE A 385 8.85 28.26 -22.91
N TYR A 386 9.71 28.45 -23.92
CA TYR A 386 10.85 29.36 -23.78
C TYR A 386 10.46 30.83 -23.73
N ASP A 387 9.36 31.23 -24.38
CA ASP A 387 8.86 32.61 -24.32
C ASP A 387 8.31 32.94 -22.93
N GLU A 388 7.57 32.01 -22.33
CA GLU A 388 7.10 32.12 -20.94
C GLU A 388 8.27 32.17 -19.95
N LEU A 389 9.28 31.31 -20.16
CA LEU A 389 10.49 31.31 -19.34
C LEU A 389 11.26 32.63 -19.45
N ALA A 390 11.43 33.16 -20.66
CA ALA A 390 12.07 34.46 -20.91
C ALA A 390 11.33 35.59 -20.18
N LEU A 391 9.99 35.59 -20.25
CA LEU A 391 9.15 36.57 -19.58
C LEU A 391 9.33 36.55 -18.05
N HIS A 392 9.38 35.37 -17.44
CA HIS A 392 9.49 35.22 -15.99
C HIS A 392 10.91 35.44 -15.44
N THR A 393 11.94 35.11 -16.22
CA THR A 393 13.34 35.17 -15.78
C THR A 393 14.06 36.44 -16.25
N GLY A 394 13.57 37.07 -17.32
CA GLY A 394 14.26 38.17 -18.01
C GLY A 394 15.47 37.72 -18.85
N PHE A 395 15.69 36.41 -19.00
CA PHE A 395 16.83 35.89 -19.75
C PHE A 395 16.66 36.07 -21.26
N THR A 396 17.75 36.37 -21.93
CA THR A 396 17.84 36.27 -23.39
C THR A 396 17.92 34.80 -23.84
N PRO A 397 17.54 34.48 -25.09
CA PRO A 397 17.71 33.13 -25.63
C PRO A 397 19.14 32.57 -25.47
N ASP A 398 20.15 33.42 -25.67
CA ASP A 398 21.56 33.04 -25.52
C ASP A 398 21.93 32.73 -24.06
N GLU A 399 21.40 33.49 -23.10
CA GLU A 399 21.63 33.23 -21.67
C GLU A 399 20.94 31.94 -21.22
N MET A 400 19.70 31.69 -21.67
CA MET A 400 19.00 30.43 -21.42
C MET A 400 19.76 29.24 -21.98
N GLN A 401 20.27 29.35 -23.21
CA GLN A 401 21.05 28.29 -23.82
C GLN A 401 22.35 28.02 -23.04
N LYS A 402 23.06 29.07 -22.62
CA LYS A 402 24.25 28.94 -21.77
C LYS A 402 23.95 28.28 -20.42
N ASP A 403 22.85 28.67 -19.76
CA ASP A 403 22.42 28.05 -18.50
C ASP A 403 22.08 26.57 -18.69
N LEU A 404 21.41 26.21 -19.78
CA LEU A 404 21.09 24.82 -20.12
C LEU A 404 22.35 23.99 -20.38
N GLU A 405 23.34 24.55 -21.08
CA GLU A 405 24.64 23.93 -21.32
C GLU A 405 25.44 23.72 -20.03
N LYS A 406 25.44 24.69 -19.11
CA LYS A 406 26.03 24.54 -17.78
C LYS A 406 25.39 23.38 -17.02
N LYS A 407 24.06 23.37 -16.90
CA LYS A 407 23.32 22.29 -16.23
C LYS A 407 23.59 20.92 -16.86
N ARG A 408 23.66 20.85 -18.19
CA ARG A 408 24.05 19.65 -18.91
C ARG A 408 25.45 19.17 -18.51
N SER A 409 26.43 20.08 -18.48
CA SER A 409 27.81 19.74 -18.12
C SER A 409 27.93 19.18 -16.70
N VAL A 410 27.14 19.70 -15.75
CA VAL A 410 27.05 19.18 -14.38
C VAL A 410 26.52 17.75 -14.38
N LEU A 411 25.42 17.48 -15.08
CA LEU A 411 24.85 16.13 -15.15
C LEU A 411 25.80 15.13 -15.82
N GLU A 412 26.47 15.52 -16.91
CA GLU A 412 27.48 14.68 -17.57
C GLU A 412 28.68 14.40 -16.65
N TRP A 413 29.13 15.42 -15.89
CA TRP A 413 30.17 15.25 -14.88
C TRP A 413 29.77 14.29 -13.77
N MET A 414 28.54 14.37 -13.24
CA MET A 414 28.03 13.43 -12.23
C MET A 414 28.08 11.98 -12.73
N VAL A 415 27.68 11.75 -13.99
CA VAL A 415 27.75 10.42 -14.62
C VAL A 415 29.21 9.94 -14.72
N LYS A 416 30.13 10.79 -15.19
CA LYS A 416 31.57 10.47 -15.29
C LYS A 416 32.18 10.14 -13.92
N GLN A 417 31.77 10.86 -12.87
CA GLN A 417 32.25 10.65 -11.50
C GLN A 417 31.57 9.50 -10.76
N LYS A 418 30.56 8.85 -11.38
CA LYS A 418 29.73 7.77 -10.81
C LYS A 418 28.89 8.21 -9.61
N ILE A 419 28.46 9.46 -9.57
CA ILE A 419 27.53 9.97 -8.56
C ILE A 419 26.12 9.56 -8.98
N ARG A 420 25.56 8.51 -8.36
CA ARG A 420 24.31 7.87 -8.81
C ARG A 420 23.23 7.76 -7.74
N ASP A 421 23.59 7.76 -6.46
CA ASP A 421 22.62 7.64 -5.38
C ASP A 421 21.82 8.94 -5.20
N ILE A 422 20.55 8.80 -4.81
CA ILE A 422 19.61 9.92 -4.73
C ILE A 422 20.10 11.04 -3.81
N THR A 423 20.76 10.69 -2.70
CA THR A 423 21.24 11.64 -1.70
C THR A 423 22.43 12.43 -2.22
N SER A 424 23.43 11.77 -2.82
CA SER A 424 24.57 12.46 -3.42
C SER A 424 24.17 13.30 -4.63
N VAL A 425 23.28 12.78 -5.48
CA VAL A 425 22.72 13.52 -6.63
C VAL A 425 22.01 14.77 -6.14
N GLY A 426 21.10 14.62 -5.16
CA GLY A 426 20.38 15.73 -4.58
C GLY A 426 21.31 16.76 -3.94
N ARG A 427 22.39 16.33 -3.28
CA ARG A 427 23.36 17.22 -2.64
C ARG A 427 24.14 18.04 -3.65
N VAL A 428 24.59 17.43 -4.76
CA VAL A 428 25.22 18.18 -5.86
C VAL A 428 24.26 19.24 -6.40
N ILE A 429 23.00 18.88 -6.64
CA ILE A 429 22.00 19.83 -7.15
C ILE A 429 21.74 20.96 -6.14
N ALA A 430 21.61 20.65 -4.86
CA ALA A 430 21.44 21.65 -3.81
C ALA A 430 22.65 22.59 -3.71
N GLU A 431 23.87 22.06 -3.75
CA GLU A 431 25.10 22.86 -3.76
C GLU A 431 25.21 23.70 -5.04
N TYR A 432 24.77 23.22 -6.20
CA TYR A 432 24.75 24.01 -7.44
C TYR A 432 23.84 25.23 -7.33
N TYR A 433 22.66 25.09 -6.72
CA TYR A 433 21.73 26.20 -6.51
C TYR A 433 22.16 27.16 -5.39
N LEU A 434 23.00 26.71 -4.45
CA LEU A 434 23.57 27.56 -3.39
C LEU A 434 24.83 28.30 -3.86
N ASP A 435 25.71 27.61 -4.57
CA ASP A 435 26.99 28.12 -5.08
C ASP A 435 27.35 27.44 -6.39
N GLU A 436 26.89 28.03 -7.49
CA GLU A 436 27.16 27.56 -8.86
C GLU A 436 28.66 27.49 -9.14
N SER A 437 29.43 28.48 -8.70
CA SER A 437 30.86 28.61 -9.02
C SER A 437 31.68 27.46 -8.44
N LYS A 438 31.32 27.02 -7.23
CA LYS A 438 31.95 25.87 -6.58
C LYS A 438 31.76 24.59 -7.39
N ILE A 439 30.52 24.29 -7.79
CA ILE A 439 30.22 23.07 -8.56
C ILE A 439 30.87 23.14 -9.94
N MET A 440 30.78 24.27 -10.64
CA MET A 440 31.42 24.44 -11.95
C MET A 440 32.94 24.29 -11.86
N GLY A 441 33.58 24.79 -10.80
CA GLY A 441 35.01 24.56 -10.56
C GLY A 441 35.38 23.09 -10.34
N LEU A 442 34.49 22.26 -9.78
CA LEU A 442 34.69 20.81 -9.68
C LEU A 442 34.50 20.12 -11.03
N VAL A 443 33.53 20.58 -11.83
CA VAL A 443 33.27 20.10 -13.20
C VAL A 443 34.50 20.32 -14.08
N GLU A 444 35.04 21.54 -14.11
CA GLU A 444 36.23 21.90 -14.90
C GLU A 444 37.47 21.10 -14.49
N LYS A 445 37.69 20.94 -13.18
CA LYS A 445 38.83 20.18 -12.63
C LYS A 445 38.61 18.67 -12.69
N SER A 446 37.43 18.21 -13.10
CA SER A 446 37.02 16.79 -13.07
C SER A 446 37.28 16.12 -11.70
N LYS A 447 37.12 16.86 -10.61
CA LYS A 447 37.32 16.38 -9.23
C LYS A 447 35.98 15.97 -8.63
N ARG A 448 36.01 15.05 -7.66
CA ARG A 448 34.84 14.69 -6.85
C ARG A 448 34.66 15.69 -5.70
N PRO A 449 33.42 15.88 -5.20
CA PRO A 449 33.22 16.63 -3.96
C PRO A 449 33.90 15.95 -2.78
N ASP A 450 34.45 16.72 -1.84
CA ASP A 450 35.21 16.20 -0.70
C ASP A 450 34.40 15.28 0.23
N TRP A 451 33.08 15.49 0.26
CA TRP A 451 32.14 14.69 1.06
C TRP A 451 31.70 13.39 0.36
N PHE A 452 32.02 13.22 -0.93
CA PHE A 452 31.55 12.07 -1.69
C PHE A 452 32.40 10.83 -1.38
N VAL A 453 31.74 9.81 -0.82
CA VAL A 453 32.33 8.49 -0.60
C VAL A 453 31.70 7.53 -1.60
N GLU A 454 32.51 6.92 -2.46
CA GLU A 454 32.03 5.88 -3.38
C GLU A 454 31.63 4.68 -2.52
N LYS A 455 30.32 4.46 -2.36
CA LYS A 455 29.82 3.20 -1.81
C LYS A 455 30.15 2.12 -2.83
N GLU A 456 30.91 1.11 -2.42
CA GLU A 456 31.12 -0.08 -3.24
C GLU A 456 29.74 -0.57 -3.70
N ALA A 457 29.61 -0.79 -5.01
CA ALA A 457 28.36 -1.26 -5.59
C ALA A 457 28.04 -2.60 -4.94
N VAL A 458 27.06 -2.60 -4.03
CA VAL A 458 26.32 -3.82 -3.71
C VAL A 458 25.67 -4.19 -5.03
N GLU A 459 26.15 -5.25 -5.69
CA GLU A 459 25.55 -5.79 -6.90
C GLU A 459 24.07 -6.09 -6.61
N GLU A 460 23.19 -5.25 -7.16
CA GLU A 460 21.72 -5.33 -7.04
C GLU A 460 21.11 -6.43 -7.90
#